data_AF-A0A0D9QLG2-F1
#
_entry.id   AF-A0A0D9QLG2-F1
#
_cell.length_a   1.000
_cell.length_b   1.000
_cell.length_c   1.000
_cell.angle_alpha   90.00
_cell.angle_beta   90.00
_cell.angle_gamma   90.00
#
_symmetry.space_group_name_H-M   'P 1'
#
loop_
_entity.id
_entity.type
_entity.pdbx_description
1 polymer ?
#
loop_
_entity_poly.entity_id
_entity_poly.type
_entity_poly.pdbx_seq_one_letter_code
_entity_poly.pdbx_strand_id
1 'polypeptide(L)'
;MYKSITPGAASLGGTYSSAPTKKEQSCRTMSGATKTSAAQLEAVKKYLKNFDYKNEEESINGFADLLKEFNIKMAVFDFDLTIIGAHSGGYVDTTNDVSHIGTAVTNHFKILSKALNENGIQITVATFSDEEAIRYGRGRNSNLIAGEEMVNFSMKGSKCDAKIEKVYAYYPPYYREPRQYRKLGLDKPMSHDKSYHLKQIRTDFGVSIDEILFVDDDVNNCVSAKKEGYLTFNVMGKHGFNFKNVKVM
;
A
#
# COMPACT_ATOMS: atom_id res chain seq x y z
N MET A 1 41.79 -78.76 2.20
CA MET A 1 41.89 -78.35 0.78
C MET A 1 41.84 -76.82 0.75
N TYR A 2 42.96 -76.09 0.88
CA TYR A 2 43.86 -75.61 -0.20
C TYR A 2 43.08 -74.87 -1.31
N LYS A 3 43.27 -73.59 -1.65
CA LYS A 3 44.39 -72.60 -1.55
C LYS A 3 43.78 -71.17 -1.41
N SER A 4 44.23 -70.29 -0.48
CA SER A 4 45.27 -69.23 -0.63
C SER A 4 45.26 -68.50 -1.99
N ILE A 5 45.19 -67.15 -2.03
CA ILE A 5 46.36 -66.23 -2.04
C ILE A 5 45.92 -64.79 -1.65
N THR A 6 46.70 -64.17 -0.74
CA THR A 6 46.84 -62.72 -0.39
C THR A 6 48.02 -62.08 -1.18
N PRO A 7 48.50 -60.84 -0.93
CA PRO A 7 47.89 -59.53 -0.60
C PRO A 7 48.42 -58.39 -1.51
N GLY A 8 47.99 -57.14 -1.30
CA GLY A 8 48.67 -55.97 -1.88
C GLY A 8 48.28 -54.66 -1.19
N ALA A 9 49.07 -54.25 -0.19
CA ALA A 9 49.03 -52.92 0.39
C ALA A 9 49.85 -51.95 -0.48
N ALA A 10 49.33 -50.74 -0.69
CA ALA A 10 50.14 -49.59 -1.08
C ALA A 10 49.57 -48.32 -0.45
N SER A 11 50.27 -47.83 0.57
CA SER A 11 50.12 -46.49 1.13
C SER A 11 51.05 -45.52 0.40
N LEU A 12 50.50 -44.47 -0.20
CA LEU A 12 51.19 -43.20 -0.51
C LEU A 12 50.10 -42.14 -0.33
N GLY A 13 50.17 -41.24 0.65
CA GLY A 13 51.22 -40.23 0.74
C GLY A 13 50.79 -39.02 -0.10
N GLY A 14 49.83 -38.24 0.41
CA GLY A 14 49.27 -37.08 -0.29
C GLY A 14 48.91 -35.98 0.70
N THR A 15 49.91 -35.20 1.08
CA THR A 15 49.78 -33.95 1.82
C THR A 15 49.04 -32.91 0.97
N TYR A 16 47.90 -32.41 1.45
CA TYR A 16 47.40 -31.10 1.03
C TYR A 16 47.21 -30.19 2.23
N SER A 17 48.06 -29.17 2.22
CA SER A 17 48.09 -28.03 3.10
C SER A 17 46.93 -27.08 2.81
N SER A 18 46.32 -26.60 3.90
CA SER A 18 45.82 -25.24 4.13
C SER A 18 44.93 -24.53 3.09
N ALA A 19 43.69 -24.22 3.48
CA ALA A 19 43.15 -22.85 3.39
C ALA A 19 41.87 -22.70 4.26
N PRO A 20 41.61 -21.51 4.83
CA PRO A 20 40.74 -21.31 5.97
C PRO A 20 39.27 -21.05 5.57
N THR A 21 38.35 -21.57 6.39
CA THR A 21 36.91 -21.24 6.35
C THR A 21 36.70 -19.75 6.57
N LYS A 22 36.08 -19.10 5.58
CA LYS A 22 35.71 -17.69 5.61
C LYS A 22 34.74 -17.41 6.76
N LYS A 23 35.11 -16.40 7.53
CA LYS A 23 34.32 -15.62 8.49
C LYS A 23 32.84 -15.56 8.14
N GLU A 24 32.00 -16.03 9.07
CA GLU A 24 30.61 -15.60 9.18
C GLU A 24 30.59 -14.08 9.37
N GLN A 25 30.12 -13.42 8.33
CA GLN A 25 29.92 -12.00 8.29
C GLN A 25 28.69 -11.69 9.16
N SER A 26 28.98 -11.20 10.36
CA SER A 26 28.05 -10.52 11.27
C SER A 26 26.92 -9.85 10.50
N CYS A 27 25.71 -10.42 10.64
CA CYS A 27 24.46 -9.83 10.21
C CYS A 27 24.38 -8.43 10.80
N ARG A 28 24.59 -7.40 9.97
CA ARG A 28 24.35 -6.02 10.36
C ARG A 28 22.88 -5.91 10.71
N THR A 29 22.64 -5.53 11.95
CA THR A 29 21.37 -5.06 12.49
C THR A 29 20.78 -4.06 11.49
N MET A 30 19.67 -4.43 10.85
CA MET A 30 18.89 -3.50 10.04
C MET A 30 18.48 -2.34 10.94
N SER A 31 18.96 -1.15 10.59
CA SER A 31 18.64 0.10 11.28
C SER A 31 17.13 0.24 11.41
N GLY A 32 16.69 0.52 12.64
CA GLY A 32 15.27 0.65 12.97
C GLY A 32 14.56 1.65 12.07
N ALA A 33 13.29 1.36 11.78
CA ALA A 33 12.40 2.25 11.04
C ALA A 33 12.50 3.67 11.60
N THR A 34 13.10 4.59 10.84
CA THR A 34 13.06 5.99 11.14
C THR A 34 11.64 6.47 10.86
N LYS A 35 10.96 6.92 11.92
CA LYS A 35 9.68 7.63 11.79
C LYS A 35 9.83 8.77 10.77
N THR A 36 8.75 9.15 10.09
CA THR A 36 8.69 10.40 9.31
C THR A 36 9.38 11.50 10.11
N SER A 37 10.41 12.10 9.53
CA SER A 37 11.22 13.07 10.26
C SER A 37 10.38 14.33 10.55
N ALA A 38 10.64 14.96 11.69
CA ALA A 38 9.97 16.22 12.04
C ALA A 38 10.16 17.29 10.95
N ALA A 39 11.31 17.28 10.26
CA ALA A 39 11.60 18.20 9.15
C ALA A 39 10.69 17.96 7.93
N GLN A 40 10.50 16.70 7.51
CA GLN A 40 9.58 16.35 6.43
C GLN A 40 8.17 16.84 6.76
N LEU A 41 7.69 16.56 7.98
CA LEU A 41 6.36 16.94 8.43
C LEU A 41 6.15 18.46 8.40
N GLU A 42 7.10 19.24 8.91
CA GLU A 42 7.01 20.71 8.91
C GLU A 42 7.08 21.30 7.50
N ALA A 43 7.91 20.73 6.62
CA ALA A 43 7.98 21.15 5.22
C ALA A 43 6.65 20.89 4.48
N VAL A 44 6.03 19.72 4.69
CA VAL A 44 4.68 19.44 4.16
C VAL A 44 3.66 20.45 4.69
N LYS A 45 3.60 20.68 6.00
CA LYS A 45 2.67 21.66 6.59
C LYS A 45 2.87 23.06 6.02
N LYS A 46 4.13 23.49 5.87
CA LYS A 46 4.48 24.78 5.26
C LYS A 46 4.02 24.85 3.81
N TYR A 47 4.21 23.78 3.04
CA TYR A 47 3.77 23.69 1.65
C TYR A 47 2.25 23.87 1.56
N LEU A 48 1.49 23.07 2.32
CA LEU A 48 0.03 23.12 2.32
C LEU A 48 -0.54 24.46 2.79
N LYS A 49 0.13 25.12 3.74
CA LYS A 49 -0.26 26.47 4.19
C LYS A 49 -0.13 27.53 3.08
N ASN A 50 0.83 27.35 2.19
CA ASN A 50 1.12 28.27 1.10
C ASN A 50 0.60 27.77 -0.26
N PHE A 51 -0.26 26.74 -0.25
CA PHE A 51 -0.82 26.16 -1.46
C PHE A 51 -1.61 27.23 -2.23
N ASP A 52 -1.30 27.41 -3.52
CA ASP A 52 -1.97 28.41 -4.35
C ASP A 52 -3.24 27.82 -4.98
N TYR A 53 -4.36 28.09 -4.34
CA TYR A 53 -5.68 27.66 -4.81
C TYR A 53 -6.19 28.37 -6.08
N LYS A 54 -5.46 29.37 -6.59
CA LYS A 54 -5.75 29.95 -7.91
C LYS A 54 -5.03 29.19 -9.02
N ASN A 55 -3.93 28.52 -8.68
CA ASN A 55 -3.10 27.71 -9.59
C ASN A 55 -2.97 26.29 -9.02
N GLU A 56 -4.13 25.62 -8.86
CA GLU A 56 -4.20 24.32 -8.19
C GLU A 56 -3.34 23.25 -8.87
N GLU A 57 -3.29 23.21 -10.20
CA GLU A 57 -2.47 22.23 -10.93
C GLU A 57 -0.96 22.41 -10.64
N GLU A 58 -0.45 23.63 -10.69
CA GLU A 58 0.95 23.95 -10.39
C GLU A 58 1.29 23.59 -8.92
N SER A 59 0.40 23.92 -7.99
CA SER A 59 0.59 23.58 -6.57
C SER A 59 0.52 22.08 -6.29
N ILE A 60 -0.29 21.32 -7.05
CA ILE A 60 -0.33 19.86 -6.91
C ILE A 60 0.95 19.23 -7.49
N ASN A 61 1.43 19.73 -8.64
CA ASN A 61 2.67 19.26 -9.23
C ASN A 61 3.87 19.52 -8.31
N GLY A 62 3.99 20.74 -7.78
CA GLY A 62 5.05 21.07 -6.82
C GLY A 62 4.95 20.27 -5.51
N PHE A 63 3.75 19.84 -5.11
CA PHE A 63 3.61 18.92 -3.98
C PHE A 63 4.17 17.54 -4.30
N ALA A 64 3.95 17.01 -5.51
CA ALA A 64 4.55 15.74 -5.93
C ALA A 64 6.08 15.84 -6.00
N ASP A 65 6.63 16.97 -6.45
CA ASP A 65 8.07 17.23 -6.44
C ASP A 65 8.63 17.22 -5.01
N LEU A 66 7.94 17.85 -4.06
CA LEU A 66 8.31 17.81 -2.65
C LEU A 66 8.34 16.38 -2.09
N LEU A 67 7.35 15.54 -2.44
CA LEU A 67 7.34 14.14 -2.02
C LEU A 67 8.54 13.36 -2.58
N LYS A 68 8.93 13.63 -3.83
CA LYS A 68 10.12 13.05 -4.44
C LYS A 68 11.40 13.49 -3.75
N GLU A 69 11.53 14.75 -3.36
CA GLU A 69 12.66 15.24 -2.54
C GLU A 69 12.77 14.50 -1.20
N PHE A 70 11.64 14.07 -0.64
CA PHE A 70 11.59 13.25 0.57
C PHE A 70 11.82 11.77 0.32
N ASN A 71 12.13 11.35 -0.92
CA ASN A 71 12.27 9.96 -1.33
C ASN A 71 11.00 9.14 -1.00
N ILE A 72 9.82 9.77 -1.09
CA ILE A 72 8.56 9.03 -1.10
C ILE A 72 8.50 8.27 -2.42
N LYS A 73 8.38 6.95 -2.34
CA LYS A 73 8.31 6.05 -3.48
C LYS A 73 6.89 5.58 -3.75
N MET A 74 6.02 5.69 -2.76
CA MET A 74 4.66 5.20 -2.87
C MET A 74 3.64 6.09 -2.17
N ALA A 75 2.51 6.30 -2.82
CA ALA A 75 1.30 6.85 -2.24
C ALA A 75 0.24 5.76 -2.12
N VAL A 76 -0.26 5.56 -0.91
CA VAL A 76 -1.31 4.60 -0.58
C VAL A 76 -2.57 5.37 -0.23
N PHE A 77 -3.65 5.12 -0.96
CA PHE A 77 -4.93 5.78 -0.72
C PHE A 77 -5.99 4.76 -0.27
N ASP A 78 -6.84 5.15 0.67
CA ASP A 78 -8.19 4.55 0.73
C ASP A 78 -9.00 4.95 -0.51
N PHE A 79 -10.15 4.32 -0.72
CA PHE A 79 -10.97 4.54 -1.90
C PHE A 79 -12.20 5.39 -1.61
N ASP A 80 -13.10 4.89 -0.75
CA ASP A 80 -14.36 5.55 -0.44
C ASP A 80 -14.08 6.86 0.32
N LEU A 81 -14.78 7.93 -0.04
CA LEU A 81 -14.58 9.27 0.54
C LEU A 81 -13.11 9.77 0.56
N THR A 82 -12.22 9.12 -0.19
CA THR A 82 -10.80 9.42 -0.33
C THR A 82 -10.46 9.63 -1.81
N ILE A 83 -10.34 8.58 -2.63
CA ILE A 83 -10.17 8.75 -4.08
C ILE A 83 -11.46 9.27 -4.72
N ILE A 84 -12.59 8.72 -4.29
CA ILE A 84 -13.92 9.11 -4.77
C ILE A 84 -14.64 9.98 -3.75
N GLY A 85 -15.51 10.87 -4.23
CA GLY A 85 -16.35 11.72 -3.38
C GLY A 85 -17.64 11.06 -2.88
N ALA A 86 -17.72 9.74 -2.94
CA ALA A 86 -18.91 8.95 -2.59
C ALA A 86 -18.51 7.71 -1.79
N HIS A 87 -19.49 7.06 -1.17
CA HIS A 87 -19.27 5.86 -0.35
C HIS A 87 -19.93 4.67 -1.02
N SER A 88 -19.13 3.71 -1.51
CA SER A 88 -19.61 2.52 -2.21
C SER A 88 -20.37 1.54 -1.32
N GLY A 89 -20.02 1.48 -0.03
CA GLY A 89 -20.54 0.44 0.87
C GLY A 89 -19.80 -0.89 0.71
N GLY A 90 -18.65 -0.89 0.04
CA GLY A 90 -17.78 -2.05 -0.14
C GLY A 90 -18.01 -2.82 -1.43
N TYR A 91 -18.95 -2.42 -2.28
CA TYR A 91 -19.18 -2.98 -3.62
C TYR A 91 -19.95 -1.98 -4.50
N VAL A 92 -20.05 -2.26 -5.79
CA VAL A 92 -20.76 -1.45 -6.78
C VAL A 92 -21.68 -2.33 -7.61
N ASP A 93 -22.91 -1.88 -7.86
CA ASP A 93 -23.73 -2.39 -8.96
C ASP A 93 -23.43 -1.60 -10.23
N THR A 94 -22.75 -2.24 -11.17
CA THR A 94 -22.30 -1.62 -12.44
C THR A 94 -23.44 -1.09 -13.31
N THR A 95 -24.69 -1.48 -13.05
CA THR A 95 -25.86 -0.97 -13.76
C THR A 95 -26.51 0.23 -13.08
N ASN A 96 -26.51 0.27 -11.74
CA ASN A 96 -27.26 1.28 -10.98
C ASN A 96 -26.36 2.40 -10.42
N ASP A 97 -25.07 2.13 -10.19
CA ASP A 97 -24.15 3.06 -9.52
C ASP A 97 -23.22 3.83 -10.49
N VAL A 98 -23.54 3.84 -11.79
CA VAL A 98 -22.71 4.47 -12.83
C VAL A 98 -22.44 5.95 -12.53
N SER A 99 -23.48 6.72 -12.22
CA SER A 99 -23.34 8.16 -11.93
C SER A 99 -22.90 8.44 -10.50
N HIS A 100 -23.24 7.55 -9.56
CA HIS A 100 -22.96 7.78 -8.14
C HIS A 100 -21.52 7.41 -7.77
N ILE A 101 -21.04 6.25 -8.23
CA ILE A 101 -19.69 5.73 -7.92
C ILE A 101 -18.80 5.75 -9.17
N GLY A 102 -19.34 5.38 -10.33
CA GLY A 102 -18.57 5.27 -11.57
C GLY A 102 -17.96 6.58 -12.06
N THR A 103 -18.54 7.74 -11.70
CA THR A 103 -18.02 9.06 -12.07
C THR A 103 -17.46 9.88 -10.91
N ALA A 104 -17.26 9.27 -9.73
CA ALA A 104 -17.01 10.00 -8.48
C ALA A 104 -15.54 10.32 -8.15
N VAL A 105 -14.56 9.93 -8.97
CA VAL A 105 -13.13 10.24 -8.71
C VAL A 105 -12.92 11.76 -8.66
N THR A 106 -12.28 12.25 -7.60
CA THR A 106 -12.11 13.69 -7.39
C THR A 106 -11.09 14.30 -8.35
N ASN A 107 -11.29 15.58 -8.70
CA ASN A 107 -10.37 16.27 -9.61
C ASN A 107 -8.96 16.42 -9.02
N HIS A 108 -8.81 16.68 -7.71
CA HIS A 108 -7.50 16.79 -7.08
C HIS A 108 -6.75 15.45 -7.11
N PHE A 109 -7.45 14.32 -6.94
CA PHE A 109 -6.82 13.01 -7.10
C PHE A 109 -6.38 12.78 -8.56
N LYS A 110 -7.18 13.16 -9.55
CA LYS A 110 -6.79 13.04 -10.98
C LYS A 110 -5.49 13.80 -11.28
N ILE A 111 -5.38 15.04 -10.80
CA ILE A 111 -4.17 15.85 -11.02
C ILE A 111 -2.99 15.26 -10.24
N LEU A 112 -3.19 14.94 -8.96
CA LEU A 112 -2.13 14.41 -8.11
C LEU A 112 -1.61 13.06 -8.62
N SER A 113 -2.50 12.14 -9.00
CA SER A 113 -2.10 10.82 -9.50
C SER A 113 -1.23 10.91 -10.76
N LYS A 114 -1.52 11.86 -11.66
CA LYS A 114 -0.66 12.16 -12.80
C LYS A 114 0.71 12.66 -12.34
N ALA A 115 0.75 13.66 -11.48
CA ALA A 115 1.99 14.25 -10.95
C ALA A 115 2.87 13.24 -10.18
N LEU A 116 2.25 12.35 -9.41
CA LEU A 116 2.93 11.26 -8.70
C LEU A 116 3.60 10.31 -9.69
N ASN A 117 2.87 9.86 -10.72
CA ASN A 117 3.42 8.96 -11.74
C ASN A 117 4.57 9.59 -12.52
N GLU A 118 4.46 10.87 -12.90
CA GLU A 118 5.54 11.62 -13.57
C GLU A 118 6.78 11.76 -12.68
N ASN A 119 6.61 11.76 -11.37
CA ASN A 119 7.68 11.76 -10.39
C ASN A 119 8.18 10.36 -9.97
N GLY A 120 7.67 9.29 -10.60
CA GLY A 120 8.06 7.92 -10.30
C GLY A 120 7.54 7.40 -8.95
N ILE A 121 6.54 8.08 -8.38
CA ILE A 121 5.87 7.68 -7.14
C ILE A 121 4.70 6.76 -7.51
N GLN A 122 4.80 5.51 -7.10
CA GLN A 122 3.81 4.49 -7.38
C GLN A 122 2.54 4.70 -6.56
N ILE A 123 1.38 4.31 -7.10
CA ILE A 123 0.09 4.45 -6.42
C ILE A 123 -0.48 3.07 -6.13
N THR A 124 -0.89 2.84 -4.89
CA THR A 124 -1.68 1.66 -4.50
C THR A 124 -2.94 2.09 -3.77
N VAL A 125 -3.94 1.21 -3.78
CA VAL A 125 -5.20 1.43 -3.05
C VAL A 125 -5.30 0.41 -1.93
N ALA A 126 -5.61 0.85 -0.72
CA ALA A 126 -5.92 0.01 0.43
C ALA A 126 -7.35 0.28 0.86
N THR A 127 -8.30 -0.57 0.47
CA THR A 127 -9.74 -0.35 0.68
C THR A 127 -10.39 -1.54 1.43
N PHE A 128 -11.56 -1.31 2.01
CA PHE A 128 -12.39 -2.32 2.67
C PHE A 128 -13.53 -2.79 1.75
N SER A 129 -13.19 -3.19 0.53
CA SER A 129 -14.13 -3.64 -0.51
C SER A 129 -13.85 -5.09 -0.89
N ASP A 130 -14.02 -5.98 0.08
CA ASP A 130 -13.71 -7.39 -0.11
C ASP A 130 -14.82 -8.10 -0.89
N GLU A 131 -14.46 -8.93 -1.87
CA GLU A 131 -15.40 -9.75 -2.64
C GLU A 131 -16.27 -10.66 -1.77
N GLU A 132 -15.81 -11.03 -0.56
CA GLU A 132 -16.65 -11.76 0.40
C GLU A 132 -17.97 -11.02 0.69
N ALA A 133 -18.01 -9.68 0.58
CA ALA A 133 -19.25 -8.91 0.72
C ALA A 133 -20.31 -9.28 -0.33
N ILE A 134 -19.89 -9.58 -1.55
CA ILE A 134 -20.78 -10.02 -2.64
C ILE A 134 -21.11 -11.50 -2.46
N ARG A 135 -20.13 -12.34 -2.06
CA ARG A 135 -20.36 -13.78 -1.86
C ARG A 135 -21.43 -14.09 -0.79
N TYR A 136 -21.46 -13.32 0.30
CA TYR A 136 -22.46 -13.50 1.38
C TYR A 136 -23.72 -12.63 1.19
N GLY A 137 -23.70 -11.66 0.28
CA GLY A 137 -24.82 -10.76 -0.02
C GLY A 137 -25.74 -11.29 -1.11
N ARG A 138 -27.03 -11.48 -0.80
CA ARG A 138 -28.17 -11.66 -1.71
C ARG A 138 -27.88 -12.18 -3.14
N GLY A 139 -27.48 -13.46 -3.24
CA GLY A 139 -27.44 -14.20 -4.52
C GLY A 139 -26.34 -13.74 -5.48
N ARG A 140 -25.97 -14.59 -6.44
CA ARG A 140 -25.01 -14.26 -7.49
C ARG A 140 -25.63 -13.23 -8.46
N ASN A 141 -25.61 -11.95 -8.10
CA ASN A 141 -25.84 -10.87 -9.06
C ASN A 141 -24.52 -10.59 -9.80
N SER A 142 -24.47 -10.93 -11.08
CA SER A 142 -23.29 -10.77 -11.93
C SER A 142 -22.86 -9.33 -12.15
N ASN A 143 -23.70 -8.35 -11.79
CA ASN A 143 -23.41 -6.94 -11.97
C ASN A 143 -22.70 -6.31 -10.77
N LEU A 144 -22.59 -7.05 -9.65
CA LEU A 144 -21.91 -6.58 -8.45
C LEU A 144 -20.41 -6.82 -8.58
N ILE A 145 -19.63 -5.77 -8.37
CA ILE A 145 -18.16 -5.80 -8.38
C ILE A 145 -17.61 -5.19 -7.08
N ALA A 146 -16.43 -5.63 -6.67
CA ALA A 146 -15.73 -5.14 -5.48
C ALA A 146 -14.22 -5.03 -5.76
N GLY A 147 -13.47 -4.53 -4.79
CA GLY A 147 -12.02 -4.48 -4.83
C GLY A 147 -11.46 -3.80 -6.08
N GLU A 148 -10.59 -4.50 -6.80
CA GLU A 148 -9.90 -3.95 -7.97
C GLU A 148 -10.86 -3.59 -9.11
N GLU A 149 -11.85 -4.44 -9.40
CA GLU A 149 -12.83 -4.17 -10.45
C GLU A 149 -13.63 -2.90 -10.15
N MET A 150 -14.02 -2.70 -8.89
CA MET A 150 -14.72 -1.50 -8.44
C MET A 150 -13.87 -0.23 -8.62
N VAL A 151 -12.59 -0.27 -8.23
CA VAL A 151 -11.67 0.86 -8.43
C VAL A 151 -11.56 1.18 -9.92
N ASN A 152 -11.31 0.17 -10.75
CA ASN A 152 -11.18 0.33 -12.20
C ASN A 152 -12.45 0.89 -12.86
N PHE A 153 -13.63 0.49 -12.37
CA PHE A 153 -14.91 1.01 -12.83
C PHE A 153 -15.01 2.52 -12.62
N SER A 154 -14.67 3.02 -11.42
CA SER A 154 -14.66 4.46 -11.15
C SER A 154 -13.57 5.21 -11.91
N MET A 155 -12.37 4.65 -12.04
CA MET A 155 -11.31 5.29 -12.82
C MET A 155 -11.73 5.50 -14.28
N LYS A 156 -12.28 4.45 -14.90
CA LYS A 156 -12.76 4.49 -16.27
C LYS A 156 -13.94 5.48 -16.45
N GLY A 157 -14.95 5.40 -15.59
CA GLY A 157 -16.13 6.26 -15.70
C GLY A 157 -15.82 7.73 -15.44
N SER A 158 -14.87 8.02 -14.54
CA SER A 158 -14.40 9.38 -14.27
C SER A 158 -13.36 9.91 -15.26
N LYS A 159 -12.95 9.13 -16.27
CA LYS A 159 -11.84 9.47 -17.19
C LYS A 159 -10.56 9.82 -16.42
N CYS A 160 -10.21 9.00 -15.45
CA CYS A 160 -8.98 9.12 -14.67
C CYS A 160 -7.96 8.10 -15.18
N ASP A 161 -6.83 8.59 -15.67
CA ASP A 161 -5.75 7.77 -16.22
C ASP A 161 -4.71 7.38 -15.15
N ALA A 162 -5.13 7.34 -13.88
CA ALA A 162 -4.24 6.98 -12.78
C ALA A 162 -3.75 5.54 -12.95
N LYS A 163 -2.42 5.36 -12.96
CA LYS A 163 -1.80 4.03 -12.91
C LYS A 163 -1.79 3.51 -11.46
N ILE A 164 -2.76 2.68 -11.12
CA ILE A 164 -2.80 1.97 -9.84
C ILE A 164 -2.02 0.66 -9.98
N GLU A 165 -0.97 0.47 -9.19
CA GLU A 165 -0.11 -0.72 -9.26
C GLU A 165 -0.79 -1.96 -8.68
N LYS A 166 -1.57 -1.78 -7.60
CA LYS A 166 -2.31 -2.86 -6.95
C LYS A 166 -3.40 -2.32 -6.01
N VAL A 167 -4.50 -3.07 -5.90
CA VAL A 167 -5.58 -2.84 -4.93
C VAL A 167 -5.56 -3.93 -3.85
N TYR A 168 -5.47 -3.50 -2.59
CA TYR A 168 -5.57 -4.35 -1.41
C TYR A 168 -6.95 -4.16 -0.79
N ALA A 169 -7.88 -5.07 -1.08
CA ALA A 169 -9.30 -4.88 -0.81
C ALA A 169 -9.82 -5.66 0.41
N TYR A 170 -8.95 -6.06 1.34
CA TYR A 170 -9.31 -6.94 2.44
C TYR A 170 -10.12 -6.22 3.53
N TYR A 171 -11.29 -6.75 3.89
CA TYR A 171 -12.15 -6.19 4.94
C TYR A 171 -12.06 -7.00 6.25
N PRO A 172 -11.56 -6.45 7.37
CA PRO A 172 -11.25 -7.20 8.59
C PRO A 172 -12.36 -8.12 9.14
N PRO A 173 -13.66 -7.75 9.09
CA PRO A 173 -14.74 -8.64 9.54
C PRO A 173 -14.80 -10.01 8.86
N TYR A 174 -14.25 -10.16 7.65
CA TYR A 174 -14.19 -11.45 6.96
C TYR A 174 -12.96 -12.30 7.34
N TYR A 175 -12.09 -11.79 8.21
CA TYR A 175 -10.87 -12.45 8.66
C TYR A 175 -10.80 -12.58 10.17
N ARG A 176 -11.91 -13.02 10.78
CA ARG A 176 -12.05 -13.22 12.24
C ARG A 176 -11.73 -14.63 12.68
N GLU A 177 -12.00 -15.62 11.84
CA GLU A 177 -11.78 -17.03 12.18
C GLU A 177 -10.40 -17.54 11.69
N PRO A 178 -9.79 -18.52 12.39
CA PRO A 178 -8.49 -19.07 11.99
C PRO A 178 -8.42 -19.54 10.54
N ARG A 179 -9.50 -20.14 10.02
CA ARG A 179 -9.57 -20.58 8.61
C ARG A 179 -9.55 -19.44 7.59
N GLN A 180 -9.87 -18.22 8.01
CA GLN A 180 -9.93 -17.03 7.15
C GLN A 180 -8.59 -16.29 7.21
N TYR A 181 -8.17 -15.85 8.41
CA TYR A 181 -6.96 -15.02 8.53
C TYR A 181 -5.66 -15.79 8.23
N ARG A 182 -5.61 -17.12 8.41
CA ARG A 182 -4.44 -17.91 8.03
C ARG A 182 -4.19 -17.94 6.52
N LYS A 183 -5.22 -17.72 5.69
CA LYS A 183 -5.08 -17.57 4.23
C LYS A 183 -4.26 -16.32 3.87
N LEU A 184 -4.28 -15.32 4.74
CA LEU A 184 -3.51 -14.08 4.65
C LEU A 184 -2.13 -14.20 5.33
N GLY A 185 -1.74 -15.40 5.79
CA GLY A 185 -0.50 -15.60 6.54
C GLY A 185 -0.52 -15.02 7.95
N LEU A 186 -1.70 -14.71 8.50
CA LEU A 186 -1.84 -14.19 9.86
C LEU A 186 -1.97 -15.31 10.89
N ASP A 187 -1.52 -15.05 12.11
CA ASP A 187 -1.63 -15.91 13.29
C ASP A 187 -2.82 -15.57 14.17
N LYS A 188 -3.42 -14.39 13.97
CA LYS A 188 -4.57 -13.86 14.69
C LYS A 188 -5.50 -13.09 13.73
N PRO A 189 -6.72 -12.71 14.16
CA PRO A 189 -7.62 -11.90 13.34
C PRO A 189 -6.95 -10.64 12.80
N MET A 190 -7.34 -10.27 11.58
CA MET A 190 -6.89 -9.04 10.95
C MET A 190 -7.29 -7.83 11.80
N SER A 191 -6.40 -6.84 11.94
CA SER A 191 -6.70 -5.61 12.66
C SER A 191 -7.79 -4.80 11.94
N HIS A 192 -8.54 -4.00 12.70
CA HIS A 192 -9.61 -3.15 12.15
C HIS A 192 -9.12 -1.88 11.45
N ASP A 193 -7.81 -1.68 11.38
CA ASP A 193 -7.13 -0.57 10.71
C ASP A 193 -6.38 -1.06 9.45
N LYS A 194 -5.68 -0.14 8.76
CA LYS A 194 -4.89 -0.46 7.56
C LYS A 194 -3.50 -1.05 7.84
N SER A 195 -3.18 -1.44 9.07
CA SER A 195 -1.82 -1.90 9.41
C SER A 195 -1.42 -3.15 8.62
N TYR A 196 -2.36 -4.08 8.41
CA TYR A 196 -2.12 -5.25 7.57
C TYR A 196 -1.87 -4.85 6.10
N HIS A 197 -2.71 -3.99 5.52
CA HIS A 197 -2.57 -3.52 4.14
C HIS A 197 -1.23 -2.83 3.92
N LEU A 198 -0.88 -1.88 4.79
CA LEU A 198 0.37 -1.13 4.71
C LEU A 198 1.60 -2.04 4.89
N LYS A 199 1.52 -3.06 5.75
CA LYS A 199 2.58 -4.08 5.88
C LYS A 199 2.71 -4.92 4.61
N GLN A 200 1.60 -5.34 4.01
CA GLN A 200 1.63 -6.14 2.79
C GLN A 200 2.19 -5.32 1.62
N ILE A 201 1.76 -4.08 1.47
CA ILE A 201 2.28 -3.13 0.48
C ILE A 201 3.81 -3.00 0.58
N ARG A 202 4.32 -2.75 1.79
CA ARG A 202 5.78 -2.66 2.01
C ARG A 202 6.51 -3.94 1.63
N THR A 203 5.90 -5.09 1.91
CA THR A 203 6.50 -6.39 1.59
C THR A 203 6.54 -6.63 0.08
N ASP A 204 5.43 -6.38 -0.61
CA ASP A 204 5.28 -6.62 -2.04
C ASP A 204 6.15 -5.68 -2.88
N PHE A 205 6.31 -4.43 -2.45
CA PHE A 205 7.04 -3.39 -3.20
C PHE A 205 8.43 -3.06 -2.66
N GLY A 206 8.83 -3.66 -1.52
CA GLY A 206 10.15 -3.43 -0.93
C GLY A 206 10.39 -1.99 -0.46
N VAL A 207 9.34 -1.28 -0.06
CA VAL A 207 9.40 0.10 0.44
C VAL A 207 9.38 0.14 1.97
N SER A 208 10.02 1.14 2.57
CA SER A 208 9.98 1.37 4.02
C SER A 208 8.84 2.31 4.44
N ILE A 209 8.62 2.45 5.75
CA ILE A 209 7.53 3.28 6.33
C ILE A 209 7.67 4.76 5.91
N ASP A 210 8.89 5.26 5.94
CA ASP A 210 9.27 6.64 5.60
C ASP A 210 9.28 6.93 4.10
N GLU A 211 9.09 5.91 3.26
CA GLU A 211 8.97 6.04 1.80
C GLU A 211 7.51 6.02 1.33
N ILE A 212 6.55 6.01 2.27
CA ILE A 212 5.11 5.94 1.99
C ILE A 212 4.39 7.20 2.48
N LEU A 213 3.63 7.82 1.57
CA LEU A 213 2.51 8.71 1.90
C LEU A 213 1.24 7.86 2.04
N PHE A 214 0.55 7.94 3.16
CA PHE A 214 -0.74 7.29 3.37
C PHE A 214 -1.87 8.32 3.48
N VAL A 215 -2.98 8.09 2.77
CA VAL A 215 -4.12 9.00 2.67
C VAL A 215 -5.42 8.24 2.90
N ASP A 216 -6.24 8.65 3.87
CA ASP A 216 -7.47 7.95 4.25
C ASP A 216 -8.44 8.96 4.90
N ASP A 217 -9.75 8.76 4.78
CA ASP A 217 -10.76 9.62 5.41
C ASP A 217 -11.09 9.17 6.85
N ASP A 218 -10.91 7.89 7.18
CA ASP A 218 -11.12 7.38 8.52
C ASP A 218 -9.95 7.76 9.42
N VAL A 219 -10.23 8.65 10.37
CA VAL A 219 -9.26 9.14 11.36
C VAL A 219 -8.59 8.02 12.15
N ASN A 220 -9.26 6.87 12.38
CA ASN A 220 -8.67 5.76 13.12
C ASN A 220 -7.57 5.08 12.31
N ASN A 221 -7.78 4.88 11.01
CA ASN A 221 -6.76 4.39 10.10
C ASN A 221 -5.56 5.34 10.08
N CYS A 222 -5.83 6.65 9.98
CA CYS A 222 -4.80 7.66 9.98
C CYS A 222 -4.00 7.72 11.30
N VAL A 223 -4.67 7.64 12.45
CA VAL A 223 -4.02 7.64 13.77
C VAL A 223 -3.12 6.41 13.94
N SER A 224 -3.57 5.23 13.49
CA SER A 224 -2.77 4.00 13.54
C SER A 224 -1.52 4.12 12.65
N ALA A 225 -1.69 4.54 11.40
CA ALA A 225 -0.57 4.73 10.47
C ALA A 225 0.43 5.79 10.98
N LYS A 226 -0.04 6.93 11.49
CA LYS A 226 0.84 7.93 12.11
C LYS A 226 1.65 7.33 13.27
N LYS A 227 1.03 6.51 14.11
CA LYS A 227 1.70 5.86 15.25
C LYS A 227 2.81 4.91 14.79
N GLU A 228 2.61 4.24 13.66
CA GLU A 228 3.63 3.40 13.02
C GLU A 228 4.75 4.21 12.36
N GLY A 229 4.49 5.47 12.01
CA GLY A 229 5.49 6.42 11.55
C GLY A 229 5.33 6.89 10.10
N TYR A 230 4.24 6.52 9.43
CA TYR A 230 3.93 6.93 8.06
C TYR A 230 3.64 8.42 7.95
N LEU A 231 4.05 9.05 6.84
CA LEU A 231 3.56 10.37 6.48
C LEU A 231 2.07 10.22 6.14
N THR A 232 1.20 10.79 6.97
CA THR A 232 -0.22 10.44 6.94
C THR A 232 -1.10 11.67 6.77
N PHE A 233 -2.01 11.61 5.80
CA PHE A 233 -3.00 12.64 5.53
C PHE A 233 -4.38 12.08 5.85
N ASN A 234 -5.12 12.78 6.70
CA ASN A 234 -6.53 12.52 6.88
C ASN A 234 -7.35 13.41 5.95
N VAL A 235 -8.17 12.80 5.10
CA VAL A 235 -9.14 13.51 4.26
C VAL A 235 -10.33 13.89 5.15
N MET A 236 -10.61 15.17 5.23
CA MET A 236 -11.71 15.72 6.01
C MET A 236 -12.91 16.01 5.12
N GLY A 237 -14.10 15.99 5.74
CA GLY A 237 -15.35 16.14 5.00
C GLY A 237 -15.80 14.84 4.34
N LYS A 238 -16.87 14.90 3.54
CA LYS A 238 -17.48 13.73 2.88
C LYS A 238 -17.51 13.88 1.36
N HIS A 239 -16.41 14.38 0.80
CA HIS A 239 -16.33 14.80 -0.62
C HIS A 239 -15.12 14.24 -1.35
N GLY A 240 -14.35 13.33 -0.74
CA GLY A 240 -13.12 12.84 -1.33
C GLY A 240 -11.95 13.80 -1.19
N PHE A 241 -10.80 13.37 -1.69
CA PHE A 241 -9.53 14.06 -1.58
C PHE A 241 -9.60 15.43 -2.27
N ASN A 242 -9.29 16.45 -1.48
CA ASN A 242 -9.08 17.82 -1.92
C ASN A 242 -8.06 18.47 -0.99
N PHE A 243 -7.06 19.16 -1.54
CA PHE A 243 -6.01 19.81 -0.76
C PHE A 243 -6.52 20.88 0.22
N LYS A 244 -7.73 21.42 0.02
CA LYS A 244 -8.42 22.32 0.98
C LYS A 244 -8.88 21.59 2.25
N ASN A 245 -9.11 20.29 2.15
CA ASN A 245 -9.74 19.48 3.19
C ASN A 245 -8.83 18.35 3.68
N VAL A 246 -7.51 18.49 3.62
CA VAL A 246 -6.59 17.51 4.19
C VAL A 246 -5.98 18.00 5.48
N LYS A 247 -5.87 17.10 6.45
CA LYS A 247 -5.12 17.31 7.69
C LYS A 247 -3.89 16.42 7.69
N VAL A 248 -2.73 17.03 7.78
CA VAL A 248 -1.47 16.31 8.04
C VAL A 248 -1.48 15.86 9.50
N MET A 249 -1.29 14.56 9.73
CA MET A 249 -1.53 13.93 11.02
C MET A 249 -0.37 14.06 12.00
#